data_AF-A0A533S2G9-F1
#
_entry.id   AF-A0A533S2G9-F1
#
_cell.length_a   1.000
_cell.length_b   1.000
_cell.length_c   1.000
_cell.angle_alpha   90.00
_cell.angle_beta   90.00
_cell.angle_gamma   90.00
#
_symmetry.space_group_name_H-M   'P 1'
#
loop_
_entity.id
_entity.type
_entity.pdbx_description
1 polymer ?
#
loop_
_entity_poly.entity_id
_entity_poly.type
_entity_poly.pdbx_seq_one_letter_code
_entity_poly.pdbx_strand_id
1 'polypeptide(L)'
;MPIHNNLLGEEIHVESSSREVADFINAFNLLSISLRNERDGLVQQVQVRTSQLADKVLELEKALSLVKRLQGIIPICGYCKKIRNDEQVWQQLEEYISENSGALLSHGICPDCYEKCQADFKAYISNHKPENVSPE
;
A
#
# COMPACT_ATOMS: atom_id res chain seq x y z
N MET A 1 -47.82 -18.67 -26.31
CA MET A 1 -48.30 -18.13 -25.03
C MET A 1 -47.17 -17.29 -24.45
N PRO A 2 -47.39 -16.01 -24.11
CA PRO A 2 -46.34 -15.20 -23.51
C PRO A 2 -46.13 -15.65 -22.07
N ILE A 3 -44.89 -15.92 -21.71
CA ILE A 3 -44.49 -16.13 -20.31
C ILE A 3 -44.45 -14.74 -19.70
N HIS A 4 -45.45 -14.39 -18.88
CA HIS A 4 -45.39 -13.18 -18.06
C HIS A 4 -44.22 -13.35 -17.09
N ASN A 5 -43.14 -12.61 -17.35
CA ASN A 5 -41.95 -12.62 -16.52
C ASN A 5 -42.21 -11.75 -15.30
N ASN A 6 -42.97 -12.27 -14.33
CA ASN A 6 -43.24 -11.53 -13.10
C ASN A 6 -41.95 -11.42 -12.28
N LEU A 7 -41.59 -10.19 -11.91
CA LEU A 7 -40.45 -9.91 -11.04
C LEU A 7 -40.73 -10.48 -9.65
N LEU A 8 -39.71 -11.03 -8.99
CA LEU A 8 -39.83 -11.60 -7.64
C LEU A 8 -40.55 -10.64 -6.67
N GLY A 9 -41.74 -11.03 -6.19
CA GLY A 9 -42.59 -10.26 -5.26
C GLY A 9 -43.68 -9.40 -5.90
N GLU A 10 -43.93 -9.50 -7.21
CA GLU A 10 -45.18 -8.99 -7.79
C GLU A 10 -46.35 -9.90 -7.41
N GLU A 11 -47.47 -9.31 -6.98
CA GLU A 11 -48.65 -10.08 -6.59
C GLU A 11 -49.20 -10.84 -7.80
N ILE A 12 -49.34 -12.15 -7.64
CA ILE A 12 -50.04 -12.98 -8.62
C ILE A 12 -51.54 -12.79 -8.36
N HIS A 13 -52.20 -12.03 -9.22
CA HIS A 13 -53.66 -11.89 -9.22
C HIS A 13 -54.27 -12.90 -10.19
N VAL A 14 -54.65 -14.07 -9.66
CA VAL A 14 -55.36 -15.10 -10.42
C VAL A 14 -56.71 -15.34 -9.75
N GLU A 15 -57.80 -15.04 -10.46
CA GLU A 15 -59.15 -15.38 -10.01
C GLU A 15 -59.36 -16.89 -10.14
N SER A 16 -59.57 -17.57 -9.01
CA SER A 16 -59.83 -19.01 -8.99
C SER A 16 -61.11 -19.32 -8.24
N SER A 17 -61.94 -20.21 -8.79
CA SER A 17 -63.16 -20.67 -8.14
C SER A 17 -62.90 -21.71 -7.04
N SER A 18 -61.67 -22.21 -6.92
CA SER A 18 -61.26 -23.18 -5.90
C SER A 18 -60.58 -22.48 -4.72
N ARG A 19 -61.12 -22.69 -3.52
CA ARG A 19 -60.57 -22.13 -2.28
C ARG A 19 -59.13 -22.54 -2.04
N GLU A 20 -58.77 -23.79 -2.33
CA GLU A 20 -57.42 -24.32 -2.14
C GLU A 20 -56.39 -23.59 -3.01
N VAL A 21 -56.78 -23.22 -4.23
CA VAL A 21 -55.92 -22.49 -5.18
C VAL A 21 -55.74 -21.03 -4.71
N ALA A 22 -56.82 -20.39 -4.23
CA ALA A 22 -56.75 -19.04 -3.67
C ALA A 22 -55.86 -18.99 -2.41
N ASP A 23 -55.97 -19.97 -1.51
CA ASP A 23 -55.15 -20.06 -0.30
C ASP A 23 -53.66 -20.24 -0.64
N PHE A 24 -53.34 -21.04 -1.66
CA PHE A 24 -51.97 -21.20 -2.16
C PHE A 24 -51.40 -19.90 -2.74
N ILE A 25 -52.18 -19.18 -3.55
CA ILE A 25 -51.76 -17.89 -4.14
C ILE A 25 -51.45 -16.87 -3.05
N ASN A 26 -52.31 -16.79 -2.02
CA ASN A 26 -52.08 -15.89 -0.89
C ASN A 26 -50.79 -16.25 -0.13
N ALA A 27 -50.57 -17.53 0.17
CA ALA A 27 -49.34 -17.98 0.83
C ALA A 27 -48.08 -17.68 0.00
N PHE A 28 -48.16 -17.89 -1.32
CA PHE A 28 -47.06 -17.58 -2.23
C PHE A 28 -46.78 -16.07 -2.30
N ASN A 29 -47.82 -15.24 -2.40
CA ASN A 29 -47.67 -13.78 -2.41
C ASN A 29 -47.04 -13.27 -1.10
N LEU A 30 -47.49 -13.77 0.06
CA LEU A 30 -46.88 -13.42 1.35
C LEU A 30 -45.40 -13.81 1.44
N LEU A 31 -45.06 -15.03 1.01
CA LEU A 31 -43.67 -15.49 1.02
C LEU A 31 -42.79 -14.66 0.08
N SER A 32 -43.28 -14.36 -1.13
CA SER A 32 -42.51 -13.60 -2.12
C SER A 32 -42.24 -12.15 -1.68
N ILE A 33 -43.20 -11.52 -0.99
CA ILE A 33 -43.03 -10.21 -0.36
C ILE A 33 -41.99 -10.30 0.79
N SER A 34 -42.08 -11.32 1.65
CA SER A 34 -41.13 -11.51 2.75
C SER A 34 -39.68 -11.64 2.24
N LEU A 35 -39.47 -12.48 1.23
CA LEU A 35 -38.14 -12.69 0.63
C LEU A 35 -37.59 -11.42 -0.03
N ARG A 36 -38.46 -10.63 -0.67
CA ARG A 36 -38.07 -9.33 -1.25
C ARG A 36 -37.58 -8.38 -0.14
N ASN A 37 -38.33 -8.25 0.96
CA ASN A 37 -37.96 -7.38 2.07
C ASN A 37 -36.62 -7.78 2.70
N GLU A 38 -36.40 -9.09 2.91
CA GLU A 38 -35.12 -9.60 3.43
C GLU A 38 -33.97 -9.31 2.47
N ARG A 39 -34.16 -9.58 1.16
CA ARG A 39 -33.17 -9.28 0.12
C ARG A 39 -32.82 -7.79 0.12
N ASP A 40 -33.82 -6.92 0.13
CA ASP A 40 -33.61 -5.47 0.06
C ASP A 40 -32.88 -4.97 1.32
N GLY A 41 -33.20 -5.54 2.49
CA GLY A 41 -32.47 -5.30 3.73
C GLY A 41 -31.00 -5.74 3.65
N LEU A 42 -30.72 -6.91 3.06
CA LEU A 42 -29.34 -7.37 2.85
C LEU A 42 -28.57 -6.49 1.85
N VAL A 43 -29.21 -6.07 0.76
CA VAL A 43 -28.62 -5.16 -0.22
C VAL A 43 -28.25 -3.83 0.44
N GLN A 44 -29.15 -3.27 1.26
CA GLN A 44 -28.88 -2.05 2.01
C GLN A 44 -27.70 -2.24 2.98
N GLN A 45 -27.64 -3.36 3.72
CA GLN A 45 -26.52 -3.66 4.61
C GLN A 45 -25.19 -3.76 3.87
N VAL A 46 -25.16 -4.43 2.72
CA VAL A 46 -23.96 -4.53 1.88
C VAL A 46 -23.53 -3.14 1.41
N GLN A 47 -24.46 -2.34 0.87
CA GLN A 47 -24.16 -1.00 0.40
C GLN A 47 -23.57 -0.10 1.49
N VAL A 48 -24.16 -0.13 2.71
CA VAL A 48 -23.65 0.62 3.86
C VAL A 48 -22.25 0.16 4.24
N ARG A 49 -22.02 -1.16 4.35
CA ARG A 49 -20.71 -1.72 4.69
C ARG A 49 -19.66 -1.40 3.63
N THR A 50 -20.01 -1.44 2.35
CA THR A 50 -19.10 -1.09 1.25
C THR A 50 -18.69 0.38 1.32
N SER A 51 -19.63 1.28 1.60
CA SER A 51 -19.32 2.71 1.80
C SER A 51 -18.40 2.92 3.01
N GLN A 52 -18.71 2.31 4.15
CA GLN A 52 -17.87 2.39 5.36
C GLN A 52 -16.45 1.85 5.12
N LEU A 53 -16.34 0.75 4.37
CA LEU A 53 -15.04 0.19 4.02
C LEU A 53 -14.25 1.13 3.11
N ALA A 54 -14.89 1.75 2.11
CA ALA A 54 -14.24 2.73 1.24
C ALA A 54 -13.70 3.93 2.03
N ASP A 55 -14.49 4.46 2.98
CA ASP A 55 -14.06 5.56 3.85
C ASP A 55 -12.85 5.15 4.71
N LYS A 56 -12.88 3.93 5.26
CA LYS A 56 -11.78 3.40 6.07
C LYS A 56 -10.51 3.15 5.26
N VAL A 57 -10.63 2.66 4.03
CA VAL A 57 -9.50 2.52 3.11
C VAL A 57 -8.86 3.88 2.86
N LEU A 58 -9.64 4.92 2.57
CA LEU A 58 -9.12 6.27 2.35
C LEU A 58 -8.43 6.84 3.60
N GLU A 59 -8.99 6.61 4.78
CA GLU A 59 -8.37 7.02 6.06
C GLU A 59 -7.03 6.30 6.28
N LEU A 60 -6.98 4.98 6.07
CA LEU A 60 -5.76 4.19 6.20
C LEU A 60 -4.69 4.59 5.19
N GLU A 61 -5.07 4.87 3.93
CA GLU A 61 -4.13 5.35 2.90
C GLU A 61 -3.51 6.69 3.28
N LYS A 62 -4.30 7.62 3.82
CA LYS A 62 -3.80 8.92 4.31
C LYS A 62 -2.84 8.74 5.49
N ALA A 63 -3.20 7.91 6.47
CA ALA A 63 -2.35 7.61 7.61
C ALA A 63 -1.03 6.95 7.17
N LEU A 64 -1.09 5.98 6.25
CA LEU A 64 0.08 5.31 5.71
C LEU A 64 0.98 6.27 4.93
N SER A 65 0.41 7.17 4.13
CA SER A 65 1.17 8.22 3.43
C SER A 65 1.91 9.13 4.41
N LEU A 66 1.26 9.52 5.51
CA LEU A 66 1.87 10.30 6.57
C LEU A 66 3.04 9.54 7.24
N VAL A 67 2.83 8.27 7.59
CA VAL A 67 3.88 7.41 8.18
C VAL A 67 5.06 7.27 7.22
N LYS A 68 4.83 6.98 5.93
CA LYS A 68 5.89 6.88 4.92
C LYS A 68 6.69 8.18 4.79
N ARG A 69 6.03 9.33 4.86
CA ARG A 69 6.71 10.65 4.82
C ARG A 69 7.57 10.88 6.06
N LEU A 70 7.10 10.49 7.24
CA LEU A 70 7.84 10.60 8.49
C LEU A 70 9.00 9.60 8.57
N GLN A 71 8.82 8.40 8.03
CA GLN A 71 9.88 7.39 7.82
C GLN A 71 10.95 7.86 6.84
N GLY A 72 10.67 8.85 5.99
CA GLY A 72 11.67 9.46 5.10
C GLY A 72 12.72 10.31 5.82
N ILE A 73 12.57 10.59 7.12
CA ILE A 73 13.57 11.31 7.91
C ILE A 73 14.56 10.30 8.48
N ILE A 74 15.71 10.18 7.83
CA ILE A 74 16.82 9.35 8.29
C ILE A 74 17.67 10.14 9.30
N PRO A 75 17.78 9.72 10.57
CA PRO A 75 18.60 10.39 11.55
C PRO A 75 20.09 10.20 11.22
N ILE A 76 20.73 11.27 10.76
CA ILE A 76 22.14 11.29 10.36
C ILE A 76 22.98 12.09 11.36
N CYS A 77 24.18 11.59 11.69
CA CYS A 77 25.12 12.32 12.51
C CYS A 77 25.63 13.56 11.75
N GLY A 78 25.45 14.75 12.32
CA GLY A 78 25.91 16.00 11.69
C GLY A 78 27.42 16.05 11.41
N TYR A 79 28.22 15.33 12.21
CA TYR A 79 29.67 15.30 12.12
C TYR A 79 30.18 14.20 11.18
N CYS A 80 29.94 12.92 11.50
CA CYS A 80 30.51 11.78 10.77
C CYS A 80 29.58 11.15 9.73
N LYS A 81 28.37 11.68 9.54
CA LYS A 81 27.38 11.23 8.54
C LYS A 81 26.88 9.77 8.68
N LYS A 82 27.23 9.09 9.77
CA LYS A 82 26.62 7.79 10.12
C LYS A 82 25.11 7.92 10.31
N ILE A 83 24.38 6.88 9.95
CA ILE A 83 22.94 6.78 10.17
C ILE A 83 22.68 6.03 11.47
N ARG A 84 21.71 6.51 12.26
CA ARG A 84 21.18 5.76 13.40
C ARG A 84 20.03 4.88 12.94
N ASN A 85 20.16 3.56 13.07
CA ASN A 85 19.12 2.62 12.72
C ASN A 85 18.03 2.53 13.83
N ASP A 86 17.01 1.69 13.61
CA ASP A 86 15.89 1.52 14.54
C ASP A 86 16.31 0.92 15.89
N GLU A 87 17.42 0.16 15.90
CA GLU A 87 18.05 -0.41 17.11
C GLU A 87 18.93 0.59 17.87
N GLN A 88 18.91 1.87 17.48
CA GLN A 88 19.75 2.94 18.05
C GLN A 88 21.26 2.75 17.82
N VAL A 89 21.66 1.90 16.89
CA VAL A 89 23.06 1.68 16.51
C VAL A 89 23.45 2.64 15.38
N TRP A 90 24.67 3.16 15.45
CA TRP A 90 25.25 4.03 14.42
C TRP A 90 26.04 3.22 13.39
N GLN A 91 25.55 3.16 12.17
CA GLN A 91 26.16 2.41 11.07
C GLN A 91 26.49 3.28 9.87
N GLN A 92 27.25 2.72 8.93
CA GLN A 92 27.63 3.45 7.71
C GLN A 92 26.42 3.66 6.80
N LEU A 93 26.49 4.72 5.98
CA LEU A 93 25.41 5.08 5.06
C LEU A 93 25.13 3.94 4.07
N GLU A 94 26.19 3.36 3.53
CA GLU A 94 26.16 2.30 2.53
C GLU A 94 25.50 1.03 3.08
N GLU A 95 25.85 0.67 4.32
CA GLU A 95 25.30 -0.47 5.04
C GLU A 95 23.79 -0.28 5.26
N TYR A 96 23.39 0.88 5.79
CA TYR A 96 21.98 1.20 5.99
C TYR A 96 21.16 1.18 4.69
N ILE A 97 21.67 1.79 3.60
CA ILE A 97 20.96 1.80 2.32
C ILE A 97 20.80 0.38 1.78
N SER A 98 21.87 -0.42 1.81
CA SER A 98 21.84 -1.79 1.28
C SER A 98 20.83 -2.66 2.04
N GLU A 99 20.82 -2.58 3.38
CA GLU A 99 19.89 -3.32 4.25
C GLU A 99 18.42 -2.91 4.07
N ASN A 100 18.15 -1.61 3.91
CA ASN A 100 16.78 -1.07 3.95
C ASN A 100 16.13 -0.85 2.58
N SER A 101 16.88 -0.96 1.48
CA SER A 101 16.35 -0.73 0.11
C SER A 101 16.58 -1.87 -0.86
N GLY A 102 17.41 -2.86 -0.51
CA GLY A 102 17.84 -3.92 -1.43
C GLY A 102 18.72 -3.43 -2.59
N ALA A 103 19.20 -2.18 -2.53
CA ALA A 103 20.12 -1.64 -3.52
C ALA A 103 21.52 -2.25 -3.37
N LEU A 104 22.18 -2.50 -4.51
CA LEU A 104 23.61 -2.84 -4.56
C LEU A 104 24.41 -1.57 -4.83
N LEU A 105 25.41 -1.30 -3.99
CA LEU A 105 26.27 -0.13 -4.12
C LEU A 105 27.60 -0.49 -4.77
N SER A 106 27.94 0.21 -5.85
CA SER A 106 29.26 0.15 -6.47
C SER A 106 30.15 1.28 -5.96
N HIS A 107 31.43 1.01 -5.73
CA HIS A 107 32.40 2.04 -5.37
C HIS A 107 33.05 2.62 -6.63
N GLY A 108 32.95 3.94 -6.81
CA GLY A 108 33.55 4.68 -7.91
C GLY A 108 34.03 6.07 -7.46
N ILE A 109 34.86 6.71 -8.28
CA ILE A 109 35.35 8.07 -8.05
C ILE A 109 34.79 9.02 -9.11
N CYS A 110 34.14 10.11 -8.70
CA CYS A 110 33.70 11.12 -9.66
C CYS A 110 34.88 11.98 -10.15
N PRO A 111 34.76 12.67 -11.31
CA PRO A 111 35.84 13.51 -11.84
C PRO A 111 36.38 14.54 -10.84
N ASP A 112 35.50 15.24 -10.11
CA ASP A 112 35.88 16.25 -9.11
C ASP A 112 36.74 15.68 -7.98
N CYS A 113 36.37 14.49 -7.48
CA CYS A 113 37.13 13.81 -6.44
C CYS A 113 38.46 13.29 -6.99
N TYR A 114 38.48 12.81 -8.24
CA TYR A 114 39.70 12.35 -8.88
C TYR A 114 40.72 13.49 -9.03
N GLU A 115 40.28 14.67 -9.47
CA GLU A 115 41.13 15.86 -9.59
C GLU A 115 41.70 16.29 -8.23
N LYS A 116 40.86 16.31 -7.18
CA LYS A 116 41.31 16.61 -5.81
C LYS A 116 42.35 15.60 -5.31
N CYS A 117 42.07 14.30 -5.43
CA CYS A 117 43.02 13.26 -5.06
C CYS A 117 44.35 13.40 -5.81
N GLN A 118 44.31 13.74 -7.10
CA GLN A 118 45.53 13.95 -7.89
C GLN A 118 46.32 15.17 -7.39
N ALA A 119 45.63 16.28 -7.06
CA ALA A 119 46.25 17.48 -6.51
C ALA A 119 46.88 17.22 -5.14
N ASP A 120 46.14 16.56 -4.23
CA ASP A 120 46.61 16.21 -2.90
C ASP A 120 47.83 15.28 -2.96
N PHE A 121 47.80 14.28 -3.85
CA PHE A 121 48.92 13.36 -4.04
C PHE A 121 50.16 14.07 -4.59
N LYS A 122 50.01 14.98 -5.56
CA LYS A 122 51.11 15.81 -6.06
C LYS A 122 51.71 16.69 -4.95
N ALA A 123 50.87 17.33 -4.15
CA ALA A 123 51.31 18.15 -3.02
C ALA A 123 52.04 17.31 -1.96
N TYR A 124 51.53 16.11 -1.66
CA TYR A 124 52.17 15.18 -0.73
C TYR A 124 53.58 14.79 -1.21
N ILE A 125 53.73 14.35 -2.46
CA ILE A 125 55.04 13.98 -3.04
C ILE A 125 56.00 15.17 -3.10
N SER A 126 55.50 16.37 -3.42
CA SER A 126 56.32 17.57 -3.44
C SER A 126 56.89 17.91 -2.05
N ASN A 127 56.11 17.65 -1.00
CA ASN A 127 56.49 17.93 0.39
C ASN A 127 57.24 16.77 1.07
N HIS A 128 57.14 15.55 0.53
CA HIS A 128 57.73 14.32 1.07
C HIS A 128 58.49 13.58 -0.02
N LYS A 129 59.43 14.27 -0.68
CA LYS A 129 60.23 13.70 -1.77
C LYS A 129 60.76 12.33 -1.31
N PRO A 130 60.34 11.22 -1.93
CA PRO A 130 60.74 9.91 -1.45
C PRO A 130 62.25 9.79 -1.60
N GLU A 131 62.95 9.52 -0.50
CA GLU A 131 64.34 9.11 -0.53
C GLU A 131 64.39 7.82 -1.37
N ASN A 132 65.19 7.85 -2.44
CA ASN A 132 65.44 6.78 -3.41
C ASN A 132 64.91 5.40 -2.97
N VAL A 133 63.68 5.06 -3.38
CA VAL A 133 63.23 3.67 -3.30
C VAL A 133 63.95 2.94 -4.43
N SER A 134 65.08 2.31 -4.05
CA SER A 134 65.81 1.42 -4.94
C SER A 134 64.87 0.28 -5.34
N PRO A 135 64.73 -0.04 -6.63
CA PRO A 135 63.92 -1.18 -7.04
C PRO A 135 64.66 -2.46 -6.61
N GLU A 136 64.01 -3.27 -5.77
CA GLU A 136 64.33 -4.69 -5.62
C GLU A 136 63.80 -5.49 -6.82
#